data_AF-A0A9P8IE51-F1
#
_entry.id   AF-A0A9P8IE51-F1
#
_cell.length_a   1.000
_cell.length_b   1.000
_cell.length_c   1.000
_cell.angle_alpha   90.00
_cell.angle_beta   90.00
_cell.angle_gamma   90.00
#
_symmetry.space_group_name_H-M   'P 1'
#
loop_
_entity.id
_entity.type
_entity.pdbx_description
1 polymer ?
#
loop_
_entity_poly.entity_id
_entity_poly.type
_entity_poly.pdbx_seq_one_letter_code
_entity_poly.pdbx_strand_id
1 'polypeptide(L)'
;MPPRPRYFGALAIAVSIFLTGFYLSRRGSVTPLSVDWPFAGSDSTSNPTAGSTAQPDPTHWHPINDLIASADGSLSSYLSKETFDLESAAAAYRERRGRHPPPGFDAWFHFAKKHGAIVVEDFWDQIYDDINPFWALPPDQMRRDVQDHNQIIHVRNREATPGTDFFWTTIWGDLVKSIQSYLPDMDIAVNPMDEPRLTVPWEDMNEYVQKERATRKMPPPSEVISEFSGTDTISSLLQLALV
;
A
#
# COMPACT_ATOMS: atom_id res chain seq x y z
N MET A 1 -5.57 5.45 -65.95
CA MET A 1 -5.42 4.66 -64.70
C MET A 1 -4.38 5.37 -63.84
N PRO A 2 -4.74 6.04 -62.72
CA PRO A 2 -3.72 6.64 -61.85
C PRO A 2 -3.12 5.57 -60.91
N PRO A 3 -1.82 5.65 -60.57
CA PRO A 3 -1.17 4.69 -59.70
C PRO A 3 -1.58 4.92 -58.23
N ARG A 4 -1.82 3.83 -57.49
CA ARG A 4 -2.20 3.85 -56.08
C ARG A 4 -0.99 4.26 -55.20
N PRO A 5 -1.17 5.10 -54.17
CA PRO A 5 -0.08 5.57 -53.33
C PRO A 5 0.43 4.45 -52.39
N ARG A 6 1.73 4.13 -52.50
CA ARG A 6 2.45 3.13 -51.68
C ARG A 6 2.86 3.63 -50.27
N TYR A 7 2.31 4.77 -49.83
CA TYR A 7 2.78 5.48 -48.63
C TYR A 7 2.14 5.01 -47.31
N PHE A 8 1.06 4.22 -47.35
CA PHE A 8 0.36 3.78 -46.13
C PHE A 8 1.17 2.81 -45.27
N GLY A 9 1.97 1.92 -45.87
CA GLY A 9 2.79 0.96 -45.12
C GLY A 9 3.96 1.63 -44.39
N ALA A 10 4.59 2.64 -45.01
CA ALA A 10 5.71 3.36 -44.42
C ALA A 10 5.28 4.25 -43.24
N LEU A 11 4.09 4.86 -43.32
CA LEU A 11 3.55 5.69 -42.25
C LEU A 11 3.21 4.86 -41.00
N ALA A 12 2.65 3.66 -41.18
CA ALA A 12 2.31 2.75 -40.08
C ALA A 12 3.56 2.29 -39.31
N ILE A 13 4.65 1.97 -40.02
CA ILE A 13 5.92 1.56 -39.41
C ILE A 13 6.54 2.73 -38.62
N ALA A 14 6.50 3.95 -39.18
CA ALA A 14 7.01 5.14 -38.50
C ALA A 14 6.23 5.45 -37.22
N VAL A 15 4.90 5.30 -37.24
CA VAL A 15 4.05 5.48 -36.05
C VAL A 15 4.31 4.40 -35.00
N SER A 16 4.48 3.13 -35.40
CA SER A 16 4.86 2.07 -34.46
C SER A 16 6.22 2.31 -33.82
N ILE A 17 7.25 2.70 -34.59
CA ILE A 17 8.58 2.99 -34.04
C ILE A 17 8.51 4.19 -33.08
N PHE A 18 7.72 5.21 -33.41
CA PHE A 18 7.54 6.37 -32.55
C PHE A 18 6.79 6.03 -31.26
N LEU A 19 5.73 5.22 -31.33
CA LEU A 19 4.98 4.76 -30.16
C LEU A 19 5.81 3.81 -29.27
N THR A 20 6.58 2.90 -29.86
CA THR A 20 7.49 2.01 -29.12
C THR A 20 8.64 2.79 -28.50
N GLY A 21 9.23 3.74 -29.23
CA GLY A 21 10.27 4.62 -28.72
C GLY A 21 9.76 5.53 -27.59
N PHE A 22 8.55 6.06 -27.73
CA PHE A 22 7.89 6.86 -26.69
C PHE A 22 7.52 6.02 -25.46
N TYR A 23 7.07 4.79 -25.66
CA TYR A 23 6.78 3.83 -24.59
C TYR A 23 8.06 3.44 -23.82
N LEU A 24 9.15 3.16 -24.54
CA LEU A 24 10.46 2.87 -23.95
C LEU A 24 11.08 4.10 -23.27
N SER A 25 10.87 5.32 -23.80
CA SER A 25 11.34 6.57 -23.20
C SER A 25 10.53 7.00 -21.98
N ARG A 26 9.27 6.55 -21.84
CA ARG A 26 8.45 6.72 -20.63
C ARG A 26 8.70 5.65 -19.57
N ARG A 27 9.46 4.60 -19.89
CA ARG A 27 10.06 3.73 -18.88
C ARG A 27 11.14 4.55 -18.18
N GLY A 28 10.71 5.36 -17.22
CA GLY A 28 11.60 6.09 -16.34
C GLY A 28 12.58 5.08 -15.75
N SER A 29 13.86 5.42 -15.80
CA SER A 29 14.87 4.73 -15.00
C SER A 29 14.37 4.77 -13.56
N VAL A 30 14.04 3.61 -12.98
CA VAL A 30 13.82 3.52 -11.54
C VAL A 30 15.19 3.85 -10.95
N THR A 31 15.37 5.10 -10.51
CA THR A 31 16.50 5.42 -9.65
C THR A 31 16.34 4.55 -8.42
N PRO A 32 17.31 3.69 -8.09
CA PRO A 32 17.29 3.00 -6.81
C PRO A 32 17.07 4.05 -5.73
N LEU A 33 16.20 3.77 -4.77
CA LEU A 33 16.00 4.66 -3.62
C LEU A 33 17.36 4.82 -2.93
N SER A 34 18.01 5.97 -3.13
CA SER A 34 19.15 6.37 -2.33
C SER A 34 18.60 6.79 -0.98
N VAL A 35 18.60 5.86 -0.03
CA VAL A 35 18.30 6.17 1.36
C VAL A 35 19.53 6.84 1.95
N ASP A 36 19.48 8.16 2.14
CA ASP A 36 20.46 8.88 2.96
C ASP A 36 20.24 8.48 4.42
N TRP A 37 20.96 7.45 4.86
CA TRP A 37 20.88 6.96 6.23
C TRP A 37 21.55 7.97 7.18
N PRO A 38 20.86 8.49 8.21
CA PRO A 38 21.38 9.54 9.08
C PRO A 38 22.59 9.12 9.95
N PHE A 39 22.94 7.83 9.96
CA PHE A 39 24.14 7.31 10.61
C PHE A 39 25.30 7.03 9.63
N ALA A 40 25.11 7.27 8.32
CA ALA A 40 26.19 7.20 7.33
C ALA A 40 27.17 8.39 7.42
N GLY A 41 26.83 9.42 8.21
CA GLY A 41 27.66 10.57 8.48
C GLY A 41 28.07 10.66 9.95
N SER A 42 29.14 9.97 10.33
CA SER A 42 29.99 10.44 11.43
C SER A 42 31.42 10.54 10.90
N ASP A 43 31.85 11.79 10.72
CA ASP A 43 33.19 12.20 10.31
C ASP A 43 34.28 11.40 11.00
N SER A 44 34.93 10.51 10.25
CA SER A 44 36.33 10.18 10.50
C SER A 44 37.17 11.10 9.63
N THR A 45 37.46 12.29 10.14
CA THR A 45 38.48 13.19 9.58
C THR A 45 39.87 12.61 9.83
N SER A 46 40.20 11.53 9.13
CA SER A 46 41.57 11.14 8.85
C SER A 46 41.78 11.25 7.35
N ASN A 47 42.58 12.24 6.93
CA ASN A 47 43.11 12.28 5.57
C ASN A 47 43.72 10.91 5.26
N PRO A 48 43.31 10.20 4.20
CA PRO A 48 44.01 9.00 3.78
C PRO A 48 45.32 9.48 3.16
N THR A 49 46.38 9.53 3.98
CA THR A 49 47.75 9.45 3.47
C THR A 49 47.78 8.30 2.48
N ALA A 50 48.25 8.57 1.25
CA ALA A 50 48.40 7.61 0.17
C ALA A 50 48.91 6.25 0.70
N GLY A 51 47.96 5.34 0.93
CA GLY A 51 48.14 4.09 1.62
C GLY A 51 47.24 3.08 0.96
N SER A 52 47.81 2.37 -0.01
CA SER A 52 47.26 1.21 -0.69
C SER A 52 45.89 1.40 -1.34
N THR A 53 45.89 1.65 -2.66
CA THR A 53 44.83 1.19 -3.56
C THR A 53 44.86 -0.34 -3.64
N ALA A 54 44.58 -1.01 -2.52
CA ALA A 54 44.20 -2.42 -2.56
C ALA A 54 42.81 -2.45 -3.18
N GLN A 55 42.77 -2.67 -4.49
CA GLN A 55 41.60 -3.29 -5.12
C GLN A 55 41.16 -4.44 -4.20
N PRO A 56 39.86 -4.56 -3.86
CA PRO A 56 39.39 -5.68 -3.07
C PRO A 56 39.88 -6.95 -3.76
N ASP A 57 40.66 -7.74 -3.03
CA ASP A 57 41.23 -8.97 -3.56
C ASP A 57 40.07 -9.83 -4.06
N PRO A 58 39.97 -10.13 -5.38
CA PRO A 58 38.85 -10.88 -5.93
C PRO A 58 38.76 -12.31 -5.36
N THR A 59 39.74 -12.73 -4.56
CA THR A 59 39.76 -14.02 -3.86
C THR A 59 39.09 -14.01 -2.49
N HIS A 60 38.78 -12.85 -1.90
CA HIS A 60 38.19 -12.77 -0.56
C HIS A 60 36.68 -12.53 -0.60
N TRP A 61 35.93 -13.61 -0.88
CA TRP A 61 34.47 -13.61 -0.80
C TRP A 61 33.99 -13.37 0.63
N HIS A 62 33.23 -12.29 0.86
CA HIS A 62 32.61 -12.02 2.17
C HIS A 62 31.13 -12.42 2.16
N PRO A 63 30.60 -13.11 3.19
CA PRO A 63 29.20 -13.53 3.25
C PRO A 63 28.16 -12.40 3.09
N ILE A 64 28.56 -11.15 3.37
CA ILE A 64 27.69 -9.98 3.13
C ILE A 64 27.32 -9.83 1.64
N ASN A 65 28.20 -10.27 0.72
CA ASN A 65 27.94 -10.17 -0.72
C ASN A 65 26.76 -11.05 -1.13
N ASP A 66 26.65 -12.26 -0.55
CA ASP A 66 25.48 -13.14 -0.74
C ASP A 66 24.20 -12.48 -0.22
N LEU A 67 24.26 -11.85 0.96
CA LEU A 67 23.12 -11.17 1.56
C LEU A 67 22.67 -9.97 0.71
N ILE A 68 23.60 -9.17 0.20
CA ILE A 68 23.32 -8.05 -0.71
C ILE A 68 22.68 -8.58 -2.00
N ALA A 69 23.29 -9.58 -2.65
CA ALA A 69 22.76 -10.15 -3.88
C ALA A 69 21.35 -10.76 -3.68
N SER A 70 21.12 -11.42 -2.55
CA SER A 70 19.79 -11.95 -2.19
C SER A 70 18.77 -10.84 -1.94
N ALA A 71 19.17 -9.76 -1.28
CA ALA A 71 18.31 -8.61 -1.02
C ALA A 71 17.94 -7.89 -2.33
N ASP A 72 18.91 -7.67 -3.22
CA ASP A 72 18.72 -7.05 -4.53
C ASP A 72 17.79 -7.91 -5.41
N GLY A 73 17.97 -9.22 -5.39
CA GLY A 73 17.09 -10.17 -6.08
C GLY A 73 15.65 -10.10 -5.56
N SER A 74 15.48 -10.04 -4.23
CA SER A 74 14.16 -9.93 -3.58
C SER A 74 13.49 -8.60 -3.92
N LEU A 75 14.22 -7.50 -3.82
CA LEU A 75 13.74 -6.16 -4.18
C LEU A 75 13.32 -6.10 -5.65
N SER A 76 14.16 -6.62 -6.56
CA SER A 76 13.86 -6.68 -8.00
C SER A 76 12.60 -7.51 -8.28
N SER A 77 12.41 -8.62 -7.56
CA SER A 77 11.21 -9.45 -7.64
C SER A 77 9.95 -8.67 -7.22
N TYR A 78 9.98 -7.94 -6.10
CA TYR A 78 8.86 -7.12 -5.69
C TYR A 78 8.56 -6.00 -6.70
N LEU A 79 9.58 -5.27 -7.14
CA LEU A 79 9.41 -4.17 -8.10
C LEU A 79 8.92 -4.65 -9.47
N SER A 80 9.21 -5.90 -9.85
CA SER A 80 8.70 -6.48 -11.10
C SER A 80 7.17 -6.62 -11.13
N LYS A 81 6.52 -6.57 -9.96
CA LYS A 81 5.06 -6.64 -9.79
C LYS A 81 4.39 -5.26 -9.72
N GLU A 82 5.12 -4.18 -10.00
CA GLU A 82 4.55 -2.84 -10.00
C GLU A 82 3.40 -2.73 -11.02
N THR A 83 2.30 -2.12 -10.57
CA THR A 83 1.13 -1.84 -11.39
C THR A 83 1.08 -0.35 -11.75
N PHE A 84 0.76 -0.06 -13.02
CA PHE A 84 0.83 1.30 -13.57
C PHE A 84 -0.54 1.93 -13.86
N ASP A 85 -1.59 1.12 -13.88
CA ASP A 85 -2.96 1.54 -14.13
C ASP A 85 -3.93 0.89 -13.13
N LEU A 86 -5.13 1.47 -13.03
CA LEU A 86 -6.13 1.08 -12.06
C LEU A 86 -6.64 -0.35 -12.26
N GLU A 87 -6.78 -0.80 -13.51
CA GLU A 87 -7.28 -2.14 -13.82
C GLU A 87 -6.28 -3.19 -13.38
N SER A 88 -4.99 -3.00 -13.70
CA SER A 88 -3.89 -3.85 -13.27
C SER A 88 -3.76 -3.89 -11.74
N ALA A 89 -3.84 -2.74 -11.07
CA ALA A 89 -3.79 -2.66 -9.61
C ALA A 89 -4.96 -3.41 -8.96
N ALA A 90 -6.17 -3.22 -9.49
CA ALA A 90 -7.36 -3.92 -9.01
C ALA A 90 -7.31 -5.43 -9.32
N ALA A 91 -6.67 -5.86 -10.41
CA ALA A 91 -6.46 -7.27 -10.73
C ALA A 91 -5.48 -7.91 -9.74
N ALA A 92 -4.33 -7.28 -9.49
CA ALA A 92 -3.35 -7.73 -8.50
C ALA A 92 -3.96 -7.80 -7.08
N TYR A 93 -4.78 -6.81 -6.70
CA TYR A 93 -5.56 -6.82 -5.47
C TYR A 93 -6.44 -8.07 -5.37
N ARG A 94 -7.25 -8.35 -6.41
CA ARG A 94 -8.16 -9.50 -6.41
C ARG A 94 -7.39 -10.82 -6.32
N GLU A 95 -6.29 -10.94 -7.06
CA GLU A 95 -5.43 -12.11 -7.03
C GLU A 95 -4.86 -12.36 -5.63
N ARG A 96 -4.35 -11.32 -4.97
CA ARG A 96 -3.71 -11.47 -3.65
C ARG A 96 -4.68 -11.56 -2.49
N ARG A 97 -5.76 -10.77 -2.53
CA ARG A 97 -6.71 -10.61 -1.40
C ARG A 97 -7.93 -11.51 -1.53
N GLY A 98 -8.26 -11.98 -2.74
CA GLY A 98 -9.43 -12.83 -2.98
C GLY A 98 -10.77 -12.10 -2.78
N ARG A 99 -10.76 -10.77 -2.95
CA ARG A 99 -11.86 -9.84 -2.66
C ARG A 99 -11.87 -8.71 -3.70
N HIS A 100 -13.00 -8.02 -3.84
CA HIS A 100 -13.04 -6.81 -4.66
C HIS A 100 -12.32 -5.67 -3.95
N PRO A 101 -11.62 -4.77 -4.67
CA PRO A 101 -11.06 -3.58 -4.04
C PRO A 101 -12.15 -2.78 -3.33
N PRO A 102 -11.86 -2.18 -2.16
CA PRO A 102 -12.86 -1.47 -1.37
C PRO A 102 -13.35 -0.19 -2.08
N PRO A 103 -14.50 0.37 -1.64
CA PRO A 103 -14.91 1.71 -2.04
C PRO A 103 -13.78 2.74 -1.90
N GLY A 104 -13.57 3.57 -2.93
CA GLY A 104 -12.51 4.59 -2.96
C GLY A 104 -11.13 4.08 -3.37
N PHE A 105 -10.99 2.82 -3.80
CA PHE A 105 -9.72 2.28 -4.29
C PHE A 105 -9.14 3.06 -5.48
N ASP A 106 -9.99 3.57 -6.37
CA ASP A 106 -9.60 4.44 -7.48
C ASP A 106 -9.01 5.77 -7.00
N ALA A 107 -9.66 6.40 -6.01
CA ALA A 107 -9.16 7.61 -5.38
C ALA A 107 -7.81 7.38 -4.69
N TRP A 108 -7.67 6.27 -3.96
CA TRP A 108 -6.40 5.85 -3.37
C TRP A 108 -5.31 5.64 -4.43
N PHE A 109 -5.61 4.93 -5.52
CA PHE A 109 -4.64 4.68 -6.58
C PHE A 109 -4.16 5.99 -7.22
N HIS A 110 -5.08 6.91 -7.52
CA HIS A 110 -4.73 8.22 -8.06
C HIS A 110 -3.93 9.06 -7.06
N PHE A 111 -4.27 9.01 -5.77
CA PHE A 111 -3.49 9.65 -4.72
C PHE A 111 -2.06 9.10 -4.66
N ALA A 112 -1.90 7.77 -4.62
CA ALA A 112 -0.61 7.10 -4.62
C ALA A 112 0.24 7.51 -5.83
N LYS A 113 -0.32 7.47 -7.05
CA LYS A 113 0.39 7.89 -8.28
C LYS A 113 0.76 9.37 -8.26
N LYS A 114 -0.13 10.25 -7.78
CA LYS A 114 0.13 11.69 -7.67
C LYS A 114 1.32 11.99 -6.75
N HIS A 115 1.50 11.20 -5.71
CA HIS A 115 2.59 11.33 -4.73
C HIS A 115 3.83 10.48 -5.06
N GLY A 116 3.89 9.85 -6.24
CA GLY A 116 5.05 9.09 -6.68
C GLY A 116 5.25 7.75 -5.96
N ALA A 117 4.19 7.19 -5.35
CA ALA A 117 4.26 5.88 -4.72
C ALA A 117 4.41 4.76 -5.77
N ILE A 118 5.24 3.76 -5.44
CA ILE A 118 5.39 2.52 -6.20
C ILE A 118 4.25 1.58 -5.78
N VAL A 119 3.38 1.20 -6.72
CA VAL A 119 2.17 0.43 -6.42
C VAL A 119 2.42 -1.05 -6.68
N VAL A 120 2.89 -1.74 -5.64
CA VAL A 120 3.04 -3.20 -5.61
C VAL A 120 2.12 -3.73 -4.50
N GLU A 121 1.18 -4.62 -4.85
CA GLU A 121 0.17 -5.11 -3.89
C GLU A 121 0.80 -5.84 -2.69
N ASP A 122 1.97 -6.47 -2.88
CA ASP A 122 2.77 -7.10 -1.84
C ASP A 122 3.16 -6.16 -0.69
N PHE A 123 3.34 -4.85 -0.96
CA PHE A 123 3.75 -3.89 0.07
C PHE A 123 2.68 -3.67 1.15
N TRP A 124 1.43 -4.06 0.87
CA TRP A 124 0.32 -3.86 1.78
C TRP A 124 0.01 -5.07 2.65
N ASP A 125 0.80 -6.14 2.58
CA ASP A 125 0.55 -7.37 3.34
C ASP A 125 0.38 -7.13 4.83
N GLN A 126 1.24 -6.30 5.43
CA GLN A 126 1.14 -5.96 6.85
C GLN A 126 -0.24 -5.40 7.21
N ILE A 127 -0.79 -4.50 6.37
CA ILE A 127 -2.12 -3.91 6.61
C ILE A 127 -3.17 -5.03 6.64
N TYR A 128 -3.10 -5.97 5.69
CA TYR A 128 -4.06 -7.07 5.61
C TYR A 128 -3.88 -8.09 6.72
N ASP A 129 -2.64 -8.42 7.10
CA ASP A 129 -2.37 -9.30 8.24
C ASP A 129 -2.98 -8.72 9.53
N ASP A 130 -2.93 -7.39 9.69
CA ASP A 130 -3.50 -6.69 10.85
C ASP A 130 -5.05 -6.61 10.81
N ILE A 131 -5.66 -6.38 9.64
CA ILE A 131 -7.13 -6.19 9.56
C ILE A 131 -7.94 -7.46 9.31
N ASN A 132 -7.34 -8.52 8.72
CA ASN A 132 -8.06 -9.75 8.38
C ASN A 132 -8.78 -10.39 9.59
N PRO A 133 -8.19 -10.49 10.79
CA PRO A 133 -8.89 -11.06 11.94
C PRO A 133 -10.20 -10.33 12.27
N PHE A 134 -10.27 -9.02 12.03
CA PHE A 134 -11.44 -8.20 12.31
C PHE A 134 -12.59 -8.45 11.33
N TRP A 135 -12.33 -8.96 10.12
CA TRP A 135 -13.38 -9.39 9.19
C TRP A 135 -14.11 -10.66 9.63
N ALA A 136 -13.59 -11.36 10.65
CA ALA A 136 -14.30 -12.46 11.29
C ALA A 136 -15.26 -12.01 12.41
N LEU A 137 -15.23 -10.72 12.78
CA LEU A 137 -16.04 -10.13 13.84
C LEU A 137 -17.28 -9.38 13.31
N PRO A 138 -18.38 -9.36 14.07
CA PRO A 138 -19.53 -8.53 13.75
C PRO A 138 -19.18 -7.02 13.76
N PRO A 139 -19.53 -6.24 12.73
CA PRO A 139 -19.21 -4.81 12.68
C PRO A 139 -19.80 -3.98 13.82
N ASP A 140 -20.97 -4.37 14.33
CA ASP A 140 -21.62 -3.71 15.46
C ASP A 140 -20.88 -3.93 16.77
N GLN A 141 -20.24 -5.10 16.94
CA GLN A 141 -19.37 -5.37 18.07
C GLN A 141 -18.15 -4.45 18.04
N MET A 142 -17.43 -4.40 16.92
CA MET A 142 -16.25 -3.52 16.79
C MET A 142 -16.58 -2.05 17.06
N ARG A 143 -17.73 -1.56 16.58
CA ARG A 143 -18.16 -0.19 16.88
C ARG A 143 -18.40 0.04 18.36
N ARG A 144 -18.98 -0.92 19.09
CA ARG A 144 -19.15 -0.82 20.55
C ARG A 144 -17.79 -0.81 21.26
N ASP A 145 -16.90 -1.73 20.89
CA ASP A 145 -15.59 -1.88 21.53
C ASP A 145 -14.72 -0.60 21.37
N VAL A 146 -14.87 0.11 20.26
CA VAL A 146 -14.21 1.41 20.03
C VAL A 146 -14.76 2.51 20.95
N GLN A 147 -16.07 2.54 21.25
CA GLN A 147 -16.65 3.58 22.12
C GLN A 147 -16.11 3.53 23.56
N ASP A 148 -15.65 2.35 24.00
CA ASP A 148 -15.08 2.17 25.33
C ASP A 148 -13.60 2.63 25.42
N HIS A 149 -13.01 3.14 24.34
CA HIS A 149 -11.65 3.67 24.33
C HIS A 149 -11.57 5.15 24.72
N ASN A 150 -10.56 5.51 25.51
CA ASN A 150 -10.36 6.89 25.98
C ASN A 150 -9.70 7.81 24.95
N GLN A 151 -9.17 7.28 23.85
CA GLN A 151 -8.33 8.00 22.89
C GLN A 151 -8.82 7.67 21.49
N ILE A 152 -9.71 8.52 20.97
CA ILE A 152 -10.41 8.30 19.70
C ILE A 152 -10.22 9.51 18.80
N ILE A 153 -10.09 9.28 17.49
CA ILE A 153 -10.24 10.30 16.47
C ILE A 153 -11.58 10.07 15.77
N HIS A 154 -12.45 11.07 15.79
CA HIS A 154 -13.76 11.03 15.16
C HIS A 154 -13.68 11.64 13.77
N VAL A 155 -14.10 10.89 12.76
CA VAL A 155 -14.34 11.43 11.42
C VAL A 155 -15.84 11.54 11.24
N ARG A 156 -16.35 12.75 11.04
CA ARG A 156 -17.77 13.02 10.77
C ARG A 156 -17.90 14.05 9.66
N ASN A 157 -18.72 13.77 8.66
CA ASN A 157 -18.92 14.66 7.51
C ASN A 157 -17.59 15.09 6.87
N ARG A 158 -16.63 14.17 6.76
CA ARG A 158 -15.27 14.41 6.24
C ARG A 158 -14.43 15.39 7.07
N GLU A 159 -14.79 15.60 8.33
CA GLU A 159 -14.02 16.38 9.28
C GLU A 159 -13.48 15.47 10.39
N ALA A 160 -12.16 15.44 10.53
CA ALA A 160 -11.46 14.66 11.54
C ALA A 160 -11.17 15.50 12.80
N THR A 161 -11.67 15.05 13.94
CA THR A 161 -11.54 15.72 15.23
C THR A 161 -10.95 14.75 16.28
N PRO A 162 -9.81 15.09 16.91
CA PRO A 162 -9.33 14.35 18.07
C PRO A 162 -10.34 14.44 19.21
N GLY A 163 -10.69 13.31 19.83
CA GLY A 163 -11.60 13.26 20.98
C GLY A 163 -10.97 13.75 22.29
N THR A 164 -9.64 13.93 22.32
CA THR A 164 -8.90 14.43 23.49
C THR A 164 -7.76 15.35 23.07
N ASP A 165 -7.30 16.19 23.99
CA ASP A 165 -6.14 17.10 23.82
C ASP A 165 -4.78 16.42 24.08
N PHE A 166 -4.76 15.11 24.32
CA PHE A 166 -3.53 14.36 24.50
C PHE A 166 -2.68 14.42 23.22
N PHE A 167 -1.37 14.66 23.37
CA PHE A 167 -0.53 15.07 22.26
C PHE A 167 -0.42 14.00 21.15
N TRP A 168 -0.29 12.71 21.49
CA TRP A 168 -0.26 11.64 20.48
C TRP A 168 -1.56 11.60 19.67
N THR A 169 -2.71 11.66 20.34
CA THR A 169 -4.03 11.66 19.69
C THR A 169 -4.21 12.86 18.76
N THR A 170 -3.62 14.00 19.13
CA THR A 170 -3.63 15.21 18.29
C THR A 170 -2.74 15.05 17.05
N ILE A 171 -1.51 14.53 17.19
CA ILE A 171 -0.58 14.27 16.08
C ILE A 171 -1.20 13.28 15.07
N TRP A 172 -1.74 12.17 15.57
CA TRP A 172 -2.44 11.20 14.73
C TRP A 172 -3.69 11.81 14.08
N GLY A 173 -4.43 12.64 14.81
CA GLY A 173 -5.55 13.40 14.28
C GLY A 173 -5.16 14.30 13.11
N ASP A 174 -4.02 15.00 13.19
CA ASP A 174 -3.53 15.86 12.12
C ASP A 174 -3.10 15.06 10.88
N LEU A 175 -2.55 13.85 11.06
CA LEU A 175 -2.34 12.92 9.95
C LEU A 175 -3.66 12.56 9.28
N VAL A 176 -4.68 12.18 10.06
CA VAL A 176 -6.01 11.84 9.51
C VAL A 176 -6.64 13.03 8.79
N LYS A 177 -6.50 14.26 9.31
CA LYS A 177 -6.97 15.49 8.64
C LYS A 177 -6.36 15.69 7.25
N SER A 178 -5.15 15.20 7.00
CA SER A 178 -4.53 15.32 5.66
C SER A 178 -5.26 14.53 4.58
N ILE A 179 -6.03 13.50 4.97
CA ILE A 179 -6.79 12.62 4.07
C ILE A 179 -8.30 12.58 4.34
N GLN A 180 -8.80 13.37 5.31
CA GLN A 180 -10.19 13.34 5.78
C GLN A 180 -11.26 13.49 4.68
N SER A 181 -10.93 14.17 3.57
CA SER A 181 -11.85 14.32 2.44
C SER A 181 -12.18 13.01 1.72
N TYR A 182 -11.32 11.99 1.87
CA TYR A 182 -11.49 10.66 1.28
C TYR A 182 -12.10 9.65 2.25
N LEU A 183 -12.21 9.98 3.54
CA LEU A 183 -12.64 9.04 4.57
C LEU A 183 -14.16 9.10 4.79
N PRO A 184 -14.82 7.95 5.03
CA PRO A 184 -16.18 7.93 5.53
C PRO A 184 -16.24 8.29 7.01
N ASP A 185 -17.46 8.41 7.52
CA ASP A 185 -17.69 8.55 8.96
C ASP A 185 -17.20 7.31 9.69
N MET A 186 -16.29 7.50 10.65
CA MET A 186 -15.68 6.42 11.42
C MET A 186 -15.11 6.93 12.74
N ASP A 187 -14.88 6.00 13.67
CA ASP A 187 -14.12 6.24 14.90
C ASP A 187 -12.84 5.41 14.86
N ILE A 188 -11.70 6.08 15.07
CA ILE A 188 -10.38 5.46 15.07
C ILE A 188 -9.88 5.45 16.51
N ALA A 189 -9.91 4.30 17.16
CA ALA A 189 -9.26 4.12 18.45
C ALA A 189 -7.75 4.11 18.27
N VAL A 190 -7.05 4.95 19.05
CA VAL A 190 -5.60 5.07 19.00
C VAL A 190 -5.04 4.67 20.36
N ASN A 191 -4.02 3.80 20.35
CA ASN A 191 -3.22 3.56 21.54
C ASN A 191 -2.03 4.53 21.55
N PRO A 192 -1.98 5.50 22.48
CA PRO A 192 -0.86 6.44 22.56
C PRO A 192 0.36 5.90 23.31
N MET A 193 0.31 4.65 23.80
CA MET A 193 1.37 4.07 24.63
C MET A 193 2.34 3.24 23.80
N ASP A 194 3.58 3.10 24.28
CA ASP A 194 4.63 2.30 23.64
C ASP A 194 4.32 0.79 23.65
N GLU A 195 3.47 0.34 24.57
CA GLU A 195 3.08 -1.06 24.73
C GLU A 195 1.76 -1.34 24.01
N PRO A 196 1.60 -2.52 23.37
CA PRO A 196 0.33 -2.92 22.77
C PRO A 196 -0.76 -3.10 23.84
N ARG A 197 -2.01 -2.77 23.49
CA ARG A 197 -3.18 -2.96 24.39
C ARG A 197 -3.95 -4.24 24.16
N LEU A 198 -3.67 -4.94 23.07
CA LEU A 198 -4.34 -6.17 22.71
C LEU A 198 -3.29 -7.28 22.58
N THR A 199 -3.34 -8.23 23.50
CA THR A 199 -2.57 -9.48 23.44
C THR A 199 -3.55 -10.62 23.24
N VAL A 200 -3.44 -11.29 22.10
CA VAL A 200 -4.36 -12.36 21.70
C VAL A 200 -3.59 -13.67 21.67
N PRO A 201 -4.07 -14.74 22.33
CA PRO A 201 -3.52 -16.09 22.16
C PRO A 201 -3.44 -16.47 20.68
N TRP A 202 -2.41 -17.22 20.31
CA TRP A 202 -2.19 -17.58 18.89
C TRP A 202 -3.33 -18.41 18.34
N GLU A 203 -3.91 -19.29 19.17
CA GLU A 203 -5.02 -20.16 18.82
C GLU A 203 -6.25 -19.35 18.40
N ASP A 204 -6.62 -18.34 19.20
CA ASP A 204 -7.75 -17.44 18.93
C ASP A 204 -7.51 -16.62 17.66
N MET A 205 -6.30 -16.05 17.52
CA MET A 205 -5.92 -15.28 16.33
C MET A 205 -6.03 -16.13 15.07
N ASN A 206 -5.49 -17.35 15.11
CA ASN A 206 -5.58 -18.29 14.01
C ASN A 206 -7.03 -18.67 13.70
N GLU A 207 -7.90 -18.87 14.71
CA GLU A 207 -9.32 -19.12 14.48
C GLU A 207 -9.99 -17.97 13.71
N TYR A 208 -9.78 -16.71 14.13
CA TYR A 208 -10.35 -15.55 13.43
C TYR A 208 -9.83 -15.44 12.00
N VAL A 209 -8.53 -15.63 11.76
CA VAL A 209 -7.95 -15.62 10.41
C VAL A 209 -8.54 -16.74 9.54
N GLN A 210 -8.74 -17.95 10.08
CA GLN A 210 -9.34 -19.04 9.32
C GLN A 210 -10.81 -18.75 9.00
N LYS A 211 -11.56 -18.16 9.93
CA LYS A 211 -12.94 -17.73 9.72
C LYS A 211 -13.03 -16.66 8.65
N GLU A 212 -12.15 -15.66 8.66
CA GLU A 212 -12.06 -14.66 7.59
C GLU A 212 -11.78 -15.30 6.23
N ARG A 213 -10.78 -16.18 6.14
CA ARG A 213 -10.42 -16.86 4.88
C ARG A 213 -11.58 -17.66 4.32
N ALA A 214 -12.33 -18.34 5.18
CA ALA A 214 -13.51 -19.12 4.79
C ALA A 214 -14.68 -18.25 4.30
N THR A 215 -14.73 -16.96 4.68
CA THR A 215 -15.80 -16.04 4.25
C THR A 215 -15.43 -15.18 3.04
N ARG A 216 -14.19 -15.24 2.55
CA ARG A 216 -13.76 -14.54 1.32
C ARG A 216 -14.64 -14.92 0.14
N LYS A 217 -15.21 -13.92 -0.53
CA LYS A 217 -16.04 -14.09 -1.71
C LYS A 217 -15.73 -12.98 -2.70
N MET A 218 -15.85 -13.29 -3.98
CA MET A 218 -15.88 -12.32 -5.06
C MET A 218 -17.27 -12.37 -5.70
N PRO A 219 -18.25 -11.63 -5.13
CA PRO A 219 -19.59 -11.55 -5.72
C PRO A 219 -19.52 -10.93 -7.13
N PRO A 220 -20.51 -11.17 -7.99
CA PRO A 220 -20.53 -10.55 -9.31
C PRO A 220 -20.56 -9.02 -9.19
N PRO A 221 -19.95 -8.28 -10.13
CA PRO A 221 -19.84 -6.81 -10.04
C PRO A 221 -21.16 -6.06 -9.83
N SER A 222 -22.29 -6.63 -10.25
CA SER A 222 -23.63 -6.06 -10.05
C SER A 222 -24.10 -6.04 -8.60
N GLU A 223 -23.49 -6.85 -7.73
CA GLU A 223 -23.83 -6.95 -6.30
C GLU A 223 -22.86 -6.19 -5.40
N VAL A 224 -21.78 -5.62 -5.97
CA VAL A 224 -20.75 -4.89 -5.23
C VAL A 224 -21.18 -3.44 -5.01
N ILE A 225 -21.01 -2.94 -3.79
CA ILE A 225 -21.33 -1.56 -3.41
C ILE A 225 -20.07 -0.70 -3.57
N SER A 226 -20.20 0.47 -4.19
CA SER A 226 -19.09 1.41 -4.42
C SER A 226 -19.04 2.58 -3.42
N GLU A 227 -19.98 2.65 -2.49
CA GLU A 227 -20.12 3.74 -1.52
C GLU A 227 -20.11 3.22 -0.08
N PHE A 228 -19.57 4.02 0.85
CA PHE A 228 -19.56 3.70 2.27
C PHE A 228 -20.94 3.97 2.92
N SER A 229 -21.41 3.10 3.83
CA SER A 229 -22.53 3.42 4.71
C SER A 229 -22.12 4.32 5.87
N GLY A 230 -22.97 5.28 6.26
CA GLY A 230 -22.78 6.09 7.47
C GLY A 230 -22.95 5.28 8.77
N THR A 231 -22.43 5.81 9.88
CA THR A 231 -22.39 5.16 11.20
C THR A 231 -23.76 4.93 11.84
N ASP A 232 -24.79 5.64 11.37
CA ASP A 232 -26.09 5.74 12.06
C ASP A 232 -27.13 4.72 11.58
N THR A 233 -26.79 3.85 10.62
CA THR A 233 -27.77 2.90 10.05
C THR A 233 -27.53 1.46 10.48
N ILE A 234 -28.61 0.84 10.97
CA ILE A 234 -28.75 -0.61 11.22
C ILE A 234 -28.47 -1.44 9.94
N SER A 235 -28.54 -0.81 8.76
CA SER A 235 -28.21 -1.42 7.46
C SER A 235 -26.71 -1.66 7.21
N SER A 236 -25.82 -1.17 8.07
CA SER A 236 -24.36 -1.41 8.02
C SER A 236 -23.95 -2.85 8.34
N LEU A 237 -24.90 -3.69 8.75
CA LEU A 237 -24.68 -5.09 9.16
C LEU A 237 -24.26 -6.03 8.01
N LEU A 238 -24.46 -5.64 6.75
CA LEU A 238 -24.13 -6.46 5.58
C LEU A 238 -22.82 -6.10 4.89
N GLN A 239 -22.22 -4.93 5.16
CA GLN A 239 -21.20 -4.38 4.26
C GLN A 239 -19.79 -4.91 4.50
N LEU A 240 -19.44 -5.27 5.73
CA LEU A 240 -18.13 -5.89 5.99
C LEU A 240 -18.03 -7.33 5.47
N ALA A 241 -19.17 -7.96 5.17
CA ALA A 241 -19.26 -9.29 4.58
C ALA A 241 -19.27 -9.29 3.05
N LEU A 242 -19.34 -8.11 2.40
CA LEU A 242 -19.51 -7.95 0.95
C LEU A 242 -18.36 -7.16 0.27
N VAL A 243 -17.33 -6.78 1.01
CA VAL A 243 -16.03 -6.36 0.44
C VAL A 243 -15.09 -7.55 0.45
#